data_AF-A0A6M1ZC41-F1
#
_entry.id   AF-A0A6M1ZC41-F1
#
_cell.length_a   1.000
_cell.length_b   1.000
_cell.length_c   1.000
_cell.angle_alpha   90.00
_cell.angle_beta   90.00
_cell.angle_gamma   90.00
#
_symmetry.space_group_name_H-M   'P 1'
#
loop_
_entity.id
_entity.type
_entity.pdbx_description
1 polymer ?
#
loop_
_entity_poly.entity_id
_entity_poly.type
_entity_poly.pdbx_seq_one_letter_code
_entity_poly.pdbx_strand_id
1 'polypeptide(L)' 'GSLLDTAVENEIIEKKGAWFNFKENKLGQGREAVKETLKKDKNLYNTIEKLILQKIKDN' A
#
# COMPACT_ATOMS: atom_id res chain seq x y z
N GLY A 1 2.62 -4.74 12.74
CA GLY A 1 2.57 -4.63 11.27
C GLY A 1 1.44 -3.72 10.88
N SER A 2 1.67 -2.79 9.96
CA SER A 2 0.62 -1.96 9.36
C SER A 2 0.28 -2.53 7.98
N LEU A 3 -0.92 -2.27 7.44
CA LEU A 3 -1.30 -2.61 6.06
C LEU A 3 -0.19 -2.31 5.04
N LEU A 4 0.48 -1.17 5.21
CA LEU A 4 1.61 -0.73 4.39
C LEU A 4 2.80 -1.71 4.40
N ASP A 5 3.10 -2.32 5.54
CA ASP A 5 4.22 -3.26 5.69
C ASP A 5 3.94 -4.52 4.87
N THR A 6 2.75 -5.11 5.09
CA THR A 6 2.29 -6.27 4.32
C THR A 6 2.18 -5.96 2.83
N ALA A 7 1.71 -4.76 2.48
CA ALA A 7 1.65 -4.34 1.08
C ALA A 7 3.04 -4.23 0.42
N VAL A 8 4.05 -3.77 1.15
CA VAL A 8 5.44 -3.70 0.66
C VAL A 8 6.06 -5.09 0.59
N GLU A 9 5.84 -5.94 1.59
CA GLU A 9 6.31 -7.33 1.62
C GLU A 9 5.72 -8.16 0.48
N ASN A 10 4.46 -7.91 0.10
CA ASN A 10 3.79 -8.59 -1.01
C ASN A 10 4.03 -7.92 -2.38
N GLU A 11 4.97 -6.96 -2.47
CA GLU A 11 5.29 -6.21 -3.70
C GLU A 11 4.08 -5.46 -4.30
N ILE A 12 3.06 -5.18 -3.49
CA ILE A 12 1.85 -4.43 -3.89
C ILE A 12 2.14 -2.93 -3.88
N ILE A 13 2.93 -2.48 -2.90
CA ILE A 13 3.42 -1.10 -2.82
C ILE A 13 4.93 -1.12 -3.04
N GLU A 14 5.38 -0.41 -4.07
CA GLU A 14 6.78 -0.19 -4.35
C GLU A 14 7.32 1.01 -3.56
N LYS A 15 8.49 0.83 -2.95
CA LYS A 15 9.21 1.91 -2.27
C LYS A 15 10.41 2.32 -3.12
N LYS A 16 10.37 3.54 -3.68
CA LYS A 16 11.50 4.16 -4.40
C LYS A 16 12.10 5.25 -3.53
N GLY A 17 13.16 4.90 -2.79
CA GLY A 17 13.81 5.80 -1.85
C GLY A 17 12.90 6.17 -0.67
N ALA A 18 12.58 7.46 -0.54
CA ALA A 18 11.61 7.95 0.47
C ALA A 18 10.16 7.90 -0.03
N TRP A 19 9.91 7.63 -1.31
CA TRP A 19 8.58 7.63 -1.92
C TRP A 19 7.98 6.23 -1.97
N PHE A 20 6.66 6.16 -1.75
CA PHE A 20 5.87 4.95 -1.92
C PHE A 20 4.90 5.13 -3.08
N ASN A 21 4.84 4.11 -3.92
CA ASN A 21 4.00 4.05 -5.10
C ASN A 21 3.15 2.79 -5.01
N PHE A 22 1.87 2.91 -5.28
CA PHE A 22 0.98 1.78 -5.48
C PHE A 22 0.69 1.68 -6.96
N LYS A 23 1.27 0.65 -7.61
CA LYS A 23 1.24 0.54 -9.08
C LYS A 23 1.76 1.85 -9.72
N GLU A 24 0.91 2.53 -10.48
CA GLU A 24 1.22 3.80 -11.14
C GLU A 24 0.82 5.04 -10.32
N ASN A 25 0.18 4.85 -9.16
CA ASN A 25 -0.26 5.94 -8.31
C ASN A 25 0.77 6.25 -7.22
N LYS A 26 1.16 7.53 -7.14
CA LYS A 26 2.06 8.03 -6.10
C LYS A 26 1.29 8.21 -4.79
N LEU A 27 1.61 7.41 -3.77
CA LEU A 27 0.91 7.46 -2.48
C LEU A 27 1.40 8.61 -1.61
N GLY A 28 2.72 8.84 -1.61
CA GLY A 28 3.35 9.87 -0.79
C GLY A 28 4.79 9.55 -0.40
N GLN A 29 5.42 10.51 0.28
CA GLN A 29 6.76 10.35 0.83
C GLN A 29 6.68 9.94 2.31
N GLY A 30 7.32 8.82 2.65
CA GLY A 30 7.33 8.30 4.01
C GLY A 30 6.08 7.49 4.36
N ARG A 31 6.20 6.65 5.40
CA ARG A 31 5.13 5.72 5.80
C ARG A 31 3.89 6.45 6.33
N GLU A 32 4.08 7.60 6.97
CA GLU A 32 2.99 8.38 7.56
C GLU A 32 2.12 9.05 6.50
N ALA A 33 2.73 9.71 5.50
CA ALA A 33 1.98 10.33 4.40
C ALA A 33 1.12 9.30 3.66
N VAL A 34 1.69 8.12 3.39
CA VAL A 34 0.95 7.01 2.74
C VAL A 34 -0.22 6.56 3.59
N LYS A 35 -0.04 6.36 4.90
CA LYS A 35 -1.13 5.99 5.80
C LYS A 35 -2.23 7.04 5.81
N GLU A 36 -1.88 8.32 5.75
CA GLU A 36 -2.84 9.41 5.70
C GLU A 36 -3.61 9.43 4.37
N THR A 37 -2.92 9.26 3.24
CA THR A 37 -3.53 9.10 1.92
C THR A 37 -4.50 7.92 1.93
N LEU A 38 -4.10 6.77 2.46
CA LEU A 38 -4.96 5.59 2.54
C LEU A 38 -6.16 5.79 3.48
N LYS A 39 -5.99 6.53 4.58
CA LYS A 39 -7.10 6.88 5.48
C LYS A 39 -8.09 7.85 4.83
N LYS A 40 -7.59 8.80 4.03
CA LYS A 40 -8.40 9.76 3.27
C LYS A 40 -9.13 9.07 2.12
N ASP A 41 -8.45 8.19 1.40
CA ASP A 41 -8.98 7.42 0.28
C ASP A 41 -9.36 5.98 0.69
N LYS A 42 -10.57 5.84 1.24
CA LYS A 42 -11.14 4.53 1.61
C LYS A 42 -11.22 3.55 0.43
N ASN A 43 -11.40 4.05 -0.79
CA ASN A 43 -11.44 3.22 -1.99
C ASN A 43 -10.07 2.59 -2.27
N LEU A 44 -9.01 3.40 -2.18
CA LEU A 44 -7.63 2.95 -2.33
C LEU A 44 -7.26 1.97 -1.21
N TYR A 45 -7.60 2.29 0.04
CA TYR A 45 -7.40 1.39 1.18
C TYR A 45 -8.02 0.02 0.94
N ASN A 46 -9.31 -0.04 0.59
CA ASN A 46 -9.99 -1.30 0.31
C ASN A 46 -9.38 -2.05 -0.87
N THR A 47 -8.91 -1.33 -1.88
CA THR A 47 -8.26 -1.94 -3.05
C THR A 47 -6.94 -2.59 -2.64
N ILE A 48 -6.10 -1.90 -1.87
CA ILE A 48 -4.83 -2.44 -1.39
C ILE A 48 -5.06 -3.63 -0.45
N GLU A 49 -6.00 -3.51 0.48
CA GLU A 49 -6.36 -4.59 1.41
C GLU A 49 -6.86 -5.84 0.66
N LYS A 50 -7.73 -5.67 -0.34
CA LYS A 50 -8.20 -6.79 -1.18
C LYS A 50 -7.05 -7.45 -1.96
N LEU A 51 -6.12 -6.66 -2.50
CA LEU A 51 -4.97 -7.20 -3.22
C LEU A 51 -4.05 -7.99 -2.30
N ILE A 52 -3.82 -7.50 -1.08
CA ILE A 52 -3.05 -8.21 -0.05
C ILE A 52 -3.74 -9.55 0.27
N LEU A 53 -5.04 -9.52 0.58
CA LEU A 53 -5.81 -10.72 0.89
C LEU A 53 -5.83 -11.73 -0.27
N GLN A 54 -5.93 -11.27 -1.51
CA GLN A 54 -5.85 -12.12 -2.70
C GLN A 54 -4.46 -12.75 -2.81
N LYS A 55 -3.39 -11.98 -2.65
CA LYS A 55 -2.01 -12.47 -2.75
C LYS A 55 -1.65 -13.48 -1.66
N ILE A 56 -2.18 -13.30 -0.46
CA ILE A 56 -2.02 -14.24 0.66
C ILE A 56 -2.84 -15.52 0.45
N LYS A 57 -4.03 -15.44 -0.19
CA LYS A 57 -4.86 -16.63 -0.47
C LYS A 57 -4.35 -17.48 -1.63
N ASP A 58 -3.62 -16.88 -2.55
CA ASP A 58 -3.09 -17.54 -3.76
C ASP A 58 -1.73 -18.22 -3.51
N ASN A 59 -1.09 -17.95 -2.35
CA ASN A 59 0.09 -18.66 -1.85
C ASN A 59 -0.27 -19.63 -0.73
#